data_AF-A0A8H3W373-F1
#
_entry.id   AF-A0A8H3W373-F1
#
_cell.length_a   1.000
_cell.length_b   1.000
_cell.length_c   1.000
_cell.angle_alpha   90.00
_cell.angle_beta   90.00
_cell.angle_gamma   90.00
#
_symmetry.space_group_name_H-M   'P 1'
#
loop_
_entity.id
_entity.type
_entity.pdbx_description
1 polymer ?
#
loop_
_entity_poly.entity_id
_entity_poly.type
_entity_poly.pdbx_seq_one_letter_code
_entity_poly.pdbx_strand_id
1 'polypeptide(L)'
;MGTLDEKTGDTIDVVAPADVNPQMSLPDTIVLRWPQLTTPQRESFDEKISVDEVAKQLNATPEEVLEVREHSRSLSLQETREAAERLVSQHNLDPNFPAGALERLKAFLANDDILTSPDSHAREISEAKVEVSLLTTNSPYAEVRAVVDPHDDPSLPVSTIRAWVIGLAFVVFIAFINQLFSVRQPSITLRAEVVQLLAYPVGKAAERFLPDVGFTLFGVRHSLNPGPFSKKEHMLISIMASVGRTLPSSRYIIFTQWMDRYFGQKYAKSFSYQILLALSTNLMGFGLAGLCRRFLVYPAFCLWPASLVTIALNSSLHNETNHPVAGPFKKIYSISRYRFFLAAFACMFVWFWFPDYIFGALSLFNTYFTAAVLFGSLGARKVFGSGGIYTALLSAFPVGFAIPILFYVFQRRFPRTHWVAKIHPVMILSGGISWSPYNIAYMWPAVIPGWLSMVYLRQRYLAFWSKYNYVLSAALSTAIAIAAVVIFFAVSYHGFEVNWWGNHSEKGCEATACTRLKLPKGEYFGPRVGTYAG
;
A
#
# COMPACT_ATOMS: atom_id res chain seq x y z
N MET A 1 -19.15 -34.91 15.85
CA MET A 1 -19.62 -34.95 14.45
C MET A 1 -18.46 -34.49 13.60
N GLY A 2 -17.87 -35.42 12.84
CA GLY A 2 -16.58 -35.25 12.17
C GLY A 2 -16.62 -34.27 11.01
N THR A 3 -15.52 -33.56 10.82
CA THR A 3 -15.25 -32.70 9.66
C THR A 3 -14.43 -33.49 8.64
N LEU A 4 -15.01 -33.66 7.45
CA LEU A 4 -14.37 -34.19 6.26
C LEU A 4 -13.45 -33.11 5.66
N ASP A 5 -12.23 -33.51 5.29
CA ASP A 5 -11.35 -32.69 4.44
C ASP A 5 -11.54 -33.12 2.98
N GLU A 6 -11.94 -32.19 2.13
CA GLU A 6 -12.59 -32.43 0.83
C GLU A 6 -11.59 -32.42 -0.34
N LYS A 7 -10.30 -32.71 -0.12
CA LYS A 7 -9.28 -32.54 -1.18
C LYS A 7 -8.36 -33.70 -1.51
N THR A 8 -8.29 -34.77 -0.72
CA THR A 8 -7.47 -35.94 -1.08
C THR A 8 -8.03 -37.19 -0.42
N GLY A 9 -9.03 -37.80 -1.05
CA GLY A 9 -9.59 -39.07 -0.61
C GLY A 9 -8.74 -40.26 -1.06
N ASP A 10 -7.54 -40.43 -0.50
CA ASP A 10 -6.74 -41.65 -0.67
C ASP A 10 -5.98 -42.02 0.61
N THR A 11 -6.02 -43.31 0.93
CA THR A 11 -5.24 -44.01 1.97
C THR A 11 -3.79 -44.20 1.52
N ILE A 12 -2.81 -43.82 2.35
CA ILE A 12 -1.39 -44.04 2.07
C ILE A 12 -0.97 -45.41 2.62
N ASP A 13 -0.69 -46.35 1.71
CA ASP A 13 -0.05 -47.63 2.01
C ASP A 13 1.47 -47.46 2.25
N VAL A 14 1.96 -48.16 3.27
CA VAL A 14 3.37 -48.20 3.67
C VAL A 14 4.11 -49.20 2.77
N VAL A 15 5.11 -48.73 2.01
CA VAL A 15 6.02 -49.59 1.23
C VAL A 15 7.40 -49.61 1.90
N ALA A 16 7.91 -50.83 2.16
CA ALA A 16 9.19 -51.15 2.80
C ALA A 16 10.41 -50.85 1.91
N PRO A 17 11.62 -50.65 2.48
CA PRO A 17 12.81 -50.27 1.72
C PRO A 17 13.48 -51.48 1.04
N ALA A 18 13.96 -51.27 -0.18
CA ALA A 18 14.76 -52.25 -0.93
C ALA A 18 16.26 -51.93 -0.83
N ASP A 19 17.04 -53.02 -0.68
CA ASP A 19 18.50 -53.07 -0.53
C ASP A 19 19.29 -52.49 -1.71
N VAL A 20 20.34 -51.70 -1.43
CA VAL A 20 21.46 -51.50 -2.36
C VAL A 20 22.81 -51.48 -1.60
N ASN A 21 23.69 -52.36 -2.06
CA ASN A 21 25.01 -52.78 -1.57
C ASN A 21 26.10 -51.68 -1.77
N PRO A 22 27.11 -51.52 -0.88
CA PRO A 22 28.11 -50.47 -0.96
C PRO A 22 29.43 -50.97 -1.58
N GLN A 23 29.99 -50.25 -2.55
CA GLN A 23 31.43 -50.33 -2.91
C GLN A 23 31.82 -49.29 -3.96
N MET A 24 32.52 -48.23 -3.55
CA MET A 24 33.54 -47.57 -4.37
C MET A 24 34.45 -46.67 -3.51
N SER A 25 35.73 -47.04 -3.45
CA SER A 25 36.80 -46.37 -2.71
C SER A 25 37.36 -45.15 -3.47
N LEU A 26 37.63 -44.06 -2.76
CA LEU A 26 38.44 -42.92 -3.24
C LEU A 26 39.84 -42.94 -2.59
N PRO A 27 40.90 -42.49 -3.30
CA PRO A 27 42.28 -42.64 -2.86
C PRO A 27 42.80 -41.47 -1.99
N ASP A 28 43.88 -41.78 -1.28
CA ASP A 28 44.59 -40.99 -0.27
C ASP A 28 44.81 -39.51 -0.59
N THR A 29 44.51 -38.62 0.37
CA THR A 29 45.21 -37.35 0.51
C THR A 29 45.15 -36.80 1.95
N ILE A 30 46.34 -36.68 2.55
CA ILE A 30 46.79 -35.76 3.61
C ILE A 30 46.03 -35.81 4.94
N VAL A 31 46.57 -36.60 5.87
CA VAL A 31 46.24 -36.58 7.30
C VAL A 31 46.76 -35.29 7.95
N LEU A 32 45.89 -34.31 8.16
CA LEU A 32 46.12 -33.24 9.15
C LEU A 32 45.64 -33.74 10.51
N ARG A 33 46.60 -33.99 11.40
CA ARG A 33 46.39 -34.51 12.76
C ARG A 33 45.87 -33.37 13.66
N TRP A 34 44.58 -33.40 14.00
CA TRP A 34 44.00 -32.50 15.02
C TRP A 34 44.36 -32.97 16.43
N PRO A 35 44.54 -32.06 17.41
CA PRO A 35 44.77 -32.43 18.80
C PRO A 35 43.50 -33.10 19.35
N GLN A 36 43.66 -34.21 20.06
CA GLN A 36 42.57 -34.88 20.75
C GLN A 36 41.99 -33.96 21.83
N LEU A 37 40.74 -33.51 21.64
CA LEU A 37 39.96 -32.87 22.68
C LEU A 37 39.23 -33.97 23.48
N THR A 38 39.62 -34.09 24.74
CA THR A 38 38.91 -34.87 25.76
C THR A 38 37.52 -34.28 26.01
N THR A 39 36.49 -35.14 26.02
CA THR A 39 35.08 -34.88 26.36
C THR A 39 34.87 -34.47 27.83
N PRO A 40 33.68 -33.98 28.25
CA PRO A 40 32.78 -33.00 27.62
C PRO A 40 32.41 -31.88 28.63
N GLN A 41 32.60 -30.61 28.28
CA GLN A 41 31.90 -29.52 28.95
C GLN A 41 30.59 -29.24 28.18
N ARG A 42 29.48 -29.72 28.74
CA ARG A 42 28.14 -29.18 28.47
C ARG A 42 28.10 -27.74 28.98
N GLU A 43 28.66 -26.82 28.21
CA GLU A 43 28.31 -25.41 28.31
C GLU A 43 27.19 -25.13 27.29
N SER A 44 26.11 -24.50 27.74
CA SER A 44 24.98 -24.12 26.90
C SER A 44 25.45 -23.18 25.79
N PHE A 45 25.54 -23.70 24.57
CA PHE A 45 25.82 -22.91 23.37
C PHE A 45 24.67 -21.95 22.97
N ASP A 46 23.57 -21.95 23.72
CA ASP A 46 22.35 -21.18 23.44
C ASP A 46 22.43 -19.66 23.68
N GLU A 47 23.53 -19.11 24.23
CA GLU A 47 23.50 -17.75 24.81
C GLU A 47 24.42 -16.68 24.18
N LYS A 48 25.16 -16.98 23.12
CA LYS A 48 26.16 -16.03 22.55
C LYS A 48 25.82 -15.41 21.19
N ILE A 49 24.56 -15.48 20.75
CA ILE A 49 24.15 -14.70 19.58
C ILE A 49 23.46 -13.43 20.05
N SER A 50 24.10 -12.28 19.83
CA SER A 50 23.51 -10.97 20.08
C SER A 50 22.18 -10.89 19.34
N VAL A 51 21.08 -10.72 20.10
CA VAL A 51 19.72 -10.57 19.58
C VAL A 51 19.67 -9.47 18.51
N ASP A 52 20.46 -8.41 18.71
CA ASP A 52 20.56 -7.27 17.79
C ASP A 52 21.18 -7.65 16.44
N GLU A 53 22.12 -8.60 16.43
CA GLU A 53 22.78 -9.04 15.21
C GLU A 53 21.84 -9.90 14.34
N VAL A 54 21.09 -10.81 14.98
CA VAL A 54 20.04 -11.59 14.33
C VAL A 54 18.91 -10.69 13.85
N ALA A 55 18.47 -9.74 14.67
CA ALA A 55 17.45 -8.77 14.31
C ALA A 55 17.85 -7.97 13.05
N LYS A 56 19.11 -7.52 12.99
CA LYS A 56 19.63 -6.82 11.81
C LYS A 56 19.72 -7.72 10.58
N GLN A 57 20.13 -8.98 10.72
CA GLN A 57 20.21 -9.94 9.61
C GLN A 57 18.83 -10.32 9.05
N LEU A 58 17.82 -10.35 9.92
CA LEU A 58 16.44 -10.73 9.58
C LEU A 58 15.53 -9.53 9.25
N ASN A 59 16.08 -8.30 9.24
CA ASN A 59 15.30 -7.06 9.17
C ASN A 59 14.12 -7.06 10.16
N ALA A 60 14.36 -7.54 11.37
CA ALA A 60 13.39 -7.65 12.46
C ALA A 60 13.75 -6.70 13.60
N THR A 61 12.81 -6.46 14.50
CA THR A 61 13.11 -5.81 15.77
C THR A 61 13.69 -6.82 16.77
N PRO A 62 14.49 -6.39 17.76
CA PRO A 62 14.99 -7.30 18.81
C PRO A 62 13.87 -8.03 19.56
N GLU A 63 12.74 -7.36 19.77
CA GLU A 63 11.54 -7.92 20.42
C GLU A 63 10.94 -9.07 19.60
N GLU A 64 10.80 -8.90 18.27
CA GLU A 64 10.34 -9.96 17.37
C GLU A 64 11.25 -11.19 17.43
N VAL A 65 12.57 -10.99 17.49
CA VAL A 65 13.52 -12.11 17.58
C VAL A 65 13.40 -12.84 18.91
N LEU A 66 13.13 -12.13 20.01
CA LEU A 66 12.93 -12.74 21.32
C LEU A 66 11.65 -13.57 21.37
N GLU A 67 10.54 -13.04 20.86
CA GLU A 67 9.25 -13.75 20.78
C GLU A 67 9.36 -15.03 19.94
N VAL A 68 10.02 -14.92 18.78
CA VAL A 68 10.19 -16.03 17.84
C VAL A 68 11.14 -17.11 18.38
N ARG A 69 12.10 -16.75 19.24
CA ARG A 69 13.02 -17.73 19.85
C ARG A 69 12.32 -18.76 20.73
N GLU A 70 11.20 -18.39 21.36
CA GLU A 70 10.42 -19.36 22.14
C GLU A 70 9.74 -20.36 21.20
N HIS A 71 9.15 -19.89 20.10
CA HIS A 71 8.55 -20.75 19.10
C HIS A 71 9.60 -21.63 18.39
N SER A 72 10.77 -21.08 18.08
CA SER A 72 11.84 -21.81 17.39
C SER A 72 12.37 -23.00 18.20
N ARG A 73 12.29 -22.94 19.54
CA ARG A 73 12.64 -24.06 20.43
C ARG A 73 11.66 -25.22 20.32
N SER A 74 10.40 -24.95 19.98
CA SER A 74 9.37 -25.98 19.83
C SER A 74 9.46 -26.74 18.50
N LEU A 75 10.13 -26.16 17.49
CA LEU A 75 10.23 -26.77 16.15
C LEU A 75 11.23 -27.92 16.12
N SER A 76 10.82 -29.04 15.53
CA SER A 76 11.71 -30.13 15.11
C SER A 76 12.50 -29.76 13.86
N LEU A 77 13.58 -30.50 13.57
CA LEU A 77 14.38 -30.31 12.36
C LEU A 77 13.54 -30.54 11.09
N GLN A 78 12.68 -31.56 11.10
CA GLN A 78 11.84 -31.91 9.97
C GLN A 78 10.79 -30.84 9.69
N GLU A 79 10.09 -30.35 10.71
CA GLU A 79 9.13 -29.24 10.56
C GLU A 79 9.82 -27.96 10.04
N THR A 80 11.04 -27.70 10.50
CA THR A 80 11.84 -26.56 10.03
C THR A 80 12.17 -26.69 8.54
N ARG A 81 12.56 -27.90 8.09
CA ARG A 81 12.86 -28.19 6.68
C ARG A 81 11.60 -28.07 5.81
N GLU A 82 10.49 -28.65 6.22
CA GLU A 82 9.21 -28.54 5.50
C GLU A 82 8.73 -27.09 5.38
N ALA A 83 8.83 -26.31 6.46
CA ALA A 83 8.47 -24.91 6.44
C ALA A 83 9.43 -24.08 5.57
N ALA A 84 10.74 -24.37 5.59
CA ALA A 84 11.71 -23.76 4.69
C ALA A 84 11.41 -24.09 3.21
N GLU A 85 11.06 -25.35 2.89
CA GLU A 85 10.66 -25.76 1.53
C GLU A 85 9.40 -25.03 1.07
N ARG A 86 8.40 -24.90 1.94
CA ARG A 86 7.18 -24.11 1.65
C ARG A 86 7.53 -22.65 1.39
N LEU A 87 8.33 -22.02 2.24
CA LEU A 87 8.76 -20.63 2.07
C LEU A 87 9.53 -20.41 0.76
N VAL A 88 10.50 -21.29 0.46
CA VAL A 88 11.27 -21.22 -0.79
C VAL A 88 10.33 -21.43 -1.98
N SER A 89 9.48 -22.44 -1.99
CA SER A 89 8.58 -22.71 -3.12
C SER A 89 7.62 -21.54 -3.40
N GLN A 90 7.09 -20.89 -2.36
CA GLN A 90 6.15 -19.77 -2.50
C GLN A 90 6.85 -18.47 -2.92
N HIS A 91 8.02 -18.17 -2.36
CA HIS A 91 8.70 -16.89 -2.54
C HIS A 91 9.88 -16.95 -3.54
N ASN A 92 10.15 -18.09 -4.17
CA ASN A 92 11.20 -18.19 -5.19
C ASN A 92 10.90 -17.40 -6.47
N LEU A 93 9.77 -16.71 -6.61
CA LEU A 93 9.54 -15.73 -7.70
C LEU A 93 9.26 -14.32 -7.18
N ASP A 94 9.35 -14.10 -5.88
CA ASP A 94 8.98 -12.85 -5.24
C ASP A 94 10.18 -11.87 -5.18
N PRO A 95 10.10 -10.71 -5.83
CA PRO A 95 11.16 -9.69 -5.77
C PRO A 95 11.18 -8.91 -4.45
N ASN A 96 10.09 -8.93 -3.67
CA ASN A 96 9.97 -8.20 -2.41
C ASN A 96 10.44 -9.03 -1.21
N PHE A 97 10.56 -10.36 -1.37
CA PHE A 97 11.03 -11.22 -0.31
C PHE A 97 12.51 -10.93 0.03
N PRO A 98 12.92 -10.97 1.32
CA PRO A 98 14.30 -10.73 1.70
C PRO A 98 15.27 -11.69 1.00
N ALA A 99 16.07 -11.18 0.05
CA ALA A 99 16.95 -12.01 -0.78
C ALA A 99 17.96 -12.84 0.04
N GLY A 100 18.52 -12.24 1.10
CA GLY A 100 19.44 -12.95 2.01
C GLY A 100 18.78 -14.10 2.75
N ALA A 101 17.51 -13.96 3.15
CA ALA A 101 16.76 -15.04 3.79
C ALA A 101 16.49 -16.19 2.82
N LEU A 102 16.08 -15.87 1.59
CA LEU A 102 15.84 -16.89 0.56
C LEU A 102 17.10 -17.68 0.21
N GLU A 103 18.25 -17.02 0.14
CA GLU A 103 19.54 -17.66 -0.13
C GLU A 103 19.98 -18.57 1.03
N ARG A 104 19.83 -18.13 2.28
CA ARG A 104 20.11 -18.96 3.47
C ARG A 104 19.21 -20.18 3.55
N LEU A 105 17.91 -20.01 3.34
CA LEU A 105 16.97 -21.13 3.34
C LEU A 105 17.30 -22.14 2.24
N LYS A 106 17.68 -21.68 1.04
CA LYS A 106 18.13 -22.57 -0.04
C LYS A 106 19.43 -23.30 0.30
N ALA A 107 20.39 -22.62 0.93
CA ALA A 107 21.64 -23.23 1.37
C ALA A 107 21.37 -24.29 2.46
N PHE A 108 20.47 -24.00 3.40
CA PHE A 108 20.03 -24.94 4.43
C PHE A 108 19.37 -26.19 3.84
N LEU A 109 18.49 -26.02 2.83
CA LEU A 109 17.83 -27.15 2.17
C LEU A 109 18.77 -27.97 1.28
N ALA A 110 19.82 -27.36 0.74
CA ALA A 110 20.79 -28.03 -0.11
C ALA A 110 21.86 -28.82 0.67
N ASN A 111 21.98 -28.59 1.98
CA ASN A 111 22.96 -29.27 2.82
C ASN A 111 22.37 -30.56 3.39
N ASP A 112 22.63 -31.68 2.72
CA ASP A 112 22.16 -33.00 3.14
C ASP A 112 22.92 -33.54 4.38
N ASP A 113 24.09 -32.99 4.70
CA ASP A 113 24.88 -33.37 5.89
C ASP A 113 24.19 -32.97 7.21
N ILE A 114 23.25 -32.03 7.16
CA ILE A 114 22.43 -31.62 8.31
C ILE A 114 21.54 -32.78 8.79
N LEU A 115 21.10 -33.65 7.89
CA LEU A 115 20.27 -34.81 8.22
C LEU A 115 21.11 -35.97 8.76
N THR A 116 22.34 -36.12 8.28
CA THR A 116 23.22 -37.23 8.66
C THR A 116 23.97 -36.95 9.97
N SER A 117 24.32 -35.69 10.22
CA SER A 117 25.05 -35.25 11.43
C SER A 117 24.46 -33.95 12.02
N PRO A 118 23.31 -34.00 12.71
CA PRO A 118 22.68 -32.81 13.27
C PRO A 118 23.55 -32.06 14.30
N ASP A 119 24.34 -32.79 15.08
CA ASP A 119 25.15 -32.24 16.18
C ASP A 119 26.30 -31.34 15.67
N SER A 120 26.88 -31.63 14.50
CA SER A 120 27.93 -30.78 13.89
C SER A 120 27.35 -29.51 13.25
N HIS A 121 26.06 -29.50 12.93
CA HIS A 121 25.35 -28.38 12.30
C HIS A 121 24.37 -27.65 13.24
N ALA A 122 24.50 -27.83 14.57
CA ALA A 122 23.58 -27.28 15.57
C ALA A 122 23.35 -25.76 15.41
N ARG A 123 24.39 -25.01 15.02
CA ARG A 123 24.29 -23.57 14.76
C ARG A 123 23.40 -23.24 13.56
N GLU A 124 23.63 -23.88 12.43
CA GLU A 124 22.86 -23.66 11.19
C GLU A 124 21.39 -24.04 11.40
N ILE A 125 21.14 -25.13 12.14
CA ILE A 125 19.80 -25.56 12.53
C ILE A 125 19.11 -24.52 13.41
N SER A 126 19.80 -23.98 14.42
CA SER A 126 19.27 -22.92 15.29
C SER A 126 18.93 -21.66 14.51
N GLU A 127 19.83 -21.18 13.65
CA GLU A 127 19.61 -19.99 12.83
C GLU A 127 18.44 -20.21 11.86
N ALA A 128 18.36 -21.37 11.20
CA ALA A 128 17.25 -21.73 10.32
C ALA A 128 15.92 -21.83 11.07
N LYS A 129 15.89 -22.40 12.28
CA LYS A 129 14.70 -22.45 13.13
C LYS A 129 14.18 -21.05 13.45
N VAL A 130 15.04 -20.15 13.90
CA VAL A 130 14.64 -18.76 14.21
C VAL A 130 14.16 -18.04 12.95
N GLU A 131 14.85 -18.19 11.83
CA GLU A 131 14.49 -17.56 10.56
C GLU A 131 13.14 -18.07 10.03
N VAL A 132 12.95 -19.39 9.99
CA VAL A 132 11.67 -20.00 9.60
C VAL A 132 10.55 -19.56 10.53
N SER A 133 10.75 -19.64 11.85
CA SER A 133 9.73 -19.22 12.82
C SER A 133 9.35 -17.75 12.66
N LEU A 134 10.30 -16.85 12.36
CA LEU A 134 9.99 -15.44 12.12
C LEU A 134 9.13 -15.25 10.87
N LEU A 135 9.47 -15.97 9.80
CA LEU A 135 8.83 -15.86 8.49
C LEU A 135 7.47 -16.56 8.43
N THR A 136 7.19 -17.50 9.34
CA THR A 136 5.90 -18.22 9.42
C THR A 136 4.95 -17.63 10.46
N THR A 137 5.47 -17.19 11.62
CA THR A 137 4.64 -16.65 12.72
C THR A 137 4.19 -15.23 12.42
N ASN A 138 5.01 -14.46 11.70
CA ASN A 138 4.71 -13.08 11.33
C ASN A 138 4.93 -12.87 9.83
N SER A 139 4.52 -11.72 9.30
CA SER A 139 4.73 -11.41 7.89
C SER A 139 6.22 -11.41 7.54
N PRO A 140 6.66 -11.99 6.40
CA PRO A 140 8.07 -11.96 6.02
C PRO A 140 8.58 -10.56 5.68
N TYR A 141 7.66 -9.61 5.42
CA TYR A 141 7.97 -8.23 5.06
C TYR A 141 7.97 -7.31 6.27
N ALA A 142 9.11 -6.66 6.53
CA ALA A 142 9.30 -5.76 7.66
C ALA A 142 8.30 -4.58 7.64
N GLU A 143 7.96 -4.06 6.46
CA GLU A 143 6.95 -3.01 6.30
C GLU A 143 5.55 -3.41 6.78
N VAL A 144 5.19 -4.70 6.66
CA VAL A 144 3.89 -5.21 7.12
C VAL A 144 3.93 -5.44 8.62
N ARG A 145 5.00 -6.09 9.13
CA ARG A 145 5.20 -6.30 10.58
C ARG A 145 5.21 -5.01 11.38
N ALA A 146 5.71 -3.92 10.79
CA ALA A 146 5.75 -2.60 11.41
C ALA A 146 4.36 -2.03 11.77
N VAL A 147 3.30 -2.44 11.05
CA VAL A 147 1.97 -1.82 11.17
C VAL A 147 0.84 -2.80 11.48
N VAL A 148 0.99 -4.08 11.15
CA VAL A 148 0.00 -5.13 11.39
C VAL A 148 0.46 -5.99 12.55
N ASP A 149 -0.44 -6.21 13.51
CA ASP A 149 -0.24 -7.16 14.59
C ASP A 149 -0.51 -8.57 14.06
N PRO A 150 0.37 -9.56 14.29
CA PRO A 150 0.13 -10.94 13.87
C PRO A 150 -1.02 -11.60 14.65
N HIS A 151 -1.41 -11.07 15.82
CA HIS A 151 -2.45 -11.65 16.65
C HIS A 151 -3.82 -11.00 16.37
N ASP A 152 -4.84 -11.85 16.15
CA ASP A 152 -6.24 -11.41 16.06
C ASP A 152 -7.05 -11.90 17.26
N ASP A 153 -7.94 -11.05 17.77
CA ASP A 153 -8.95 -11.41 18.77
C ASP A 153 -10.33 -11.57 18.08
N PRO A 154 -10.81 -12.81 17.86
CA PRO A 154 -12.08 -13.06 17.17
C PRO A 154 -13.32 -12.59 17.95
N SER A 155 -13.19 -12.32 19.27
CA SER A 155 -14.31 -11.94 20.12
C SER A 155 -14.71 -10.46 19.98
N LEU A 156 -13.80 -9.62 19.45
CA LEU A 156 -14.04 -8.19 19.32
C LEU A 156 -15.14 -7.89 18.29
N PRO A 157 -16.17 -7.10 18.64
CA PRO A 157 -17.23 -6.75 17.72
C PRO A 157 -16.70 -5.85 16.59
N VAL A 158 -17.17 -6.12 15.37
CA VAL A 158 -16.78 -5.40 14.14
C VAL A 158 -17.96 -4.69 13.51
N SER A 159 -19.02 -5.46 13.21
CA SER A 159 -20.23 -4.98 12.52
C SER A 159 -21.30 -4.58 13.53
N THR A 160 -21.12 -3.42 14.15
CA THR A 160 -22.05 -2.89 15.16
C THR A 160 -22.96 -1.82 14.54
N ILE A 161 -24.15 -1.61 15.11
CA ILE A 161 -25.08 -0.58 14.63
C ILE A 161 -24.41 0.80 14.67
N ARG A 162 -23.68 1.10 15.74
CA ARG A 162 -22.87 2.31 15.88
C ARG A 162 -21.87 2.48 14.74
N ALA A 163 -21.09 1.44 14.40
CA ALA A 163 -20.11 1.51 13.32
C ALA A 163 -20.78 1.77 11.95
N TRP A 164 -21.92 1.13 11.67
CA TRP A 164 -22.68 1.36 10.45
C TRP A 164 -23.24 2.78 10.36
N VAL A 165 -23.84 3.29 11.44
CA VAL A 165 -24.42 4.64 11.46
C VAL A 165 -23.33 5.69 11.26
N ILE A 166 -22.23 5.61 12.01
CA ILE A 166 -21.10 6.54 11.88
C ILE A 166 -20.49 6.44 10.48
N GLY A 167 -20.24 5.22 10.00
CA GLY A 167 -19.65 4.97 8.68
C GLY A 167 -20.50 5.50 7.54
N LEU A 168 -21.81 5.20 7.52
CA LEU A 168 -22.72 5.67 6.48
C LEU A 168 -22.86 7.20 6.50
N ALA A 169 -22.94 7.82 7.69
CA ALA A 169 -22.99 9.28 7.81
C ALA A 169 -21.76 9.94 7.19
N PHE A 170 -20.55 9.43 7.48
CA PHE A 170 -19.33 9.93 6.86
C PHE A 170 -19.22 9.62 5.36
N VAL A 171 -19.74 8.49 4.89
CA VAL A 171 -19.82 8.18 3.46
C VAL A 171 -20.68 9.20 2.71
N VAL A 172 -21.85 9.53 3.24
CA VAL A 172 -22.73 10.56 2.65
C VAL A 172 -22.02 11.92 2.65
N PHE A 173 -21.40 12.29 3.78
CA PHE A 173 -20.68 13.55 3.91
C PHE A 173 -19.50 13.66 2.92
N ILE A 174 -18.63 12.67 2.87
CA ILE A 174 -17.45 12.70 2.00
C ILE A 174 -17.83 12.67 0.52
N ALA A 175 -18.83 11.87 0.14
CA ALA A 175 -19.32 11.81 -1.23
C ALA A 175 -19.92 13.14 -1.67
N PHE A 176 -20.68 13.80 -0.79
CA PHE A 176 -21.24 15.14 -1.04
C PHE A 176 -20.15 16.18 -1.24
N ILE A 177 -19.19 16.27 -0.31
CA ILE A 177 -18.09 17.25 -0.39
C ILE A 177 -17.26 17.05 -1.65
N ASN A 178 -16.85 15.80 -1.92
CA ASN A 178 -16.06 15.49 -3.11
C ASN A 178 -16.84 15.79 -4.40
N GLN A 179 -18.15 15.48 -4.44
CA GLN A 179 -18.99 15.79 -5.60
C GLN A 179 -19.14 17.30 -5.80
N LEU A 180 -19.34 18.06 -4.72
CA LEU A 180 -19.47 19.52 -4.76
C LEU A 180 -18.20 20.18 -5.31
N PHE A 181 -17.02 19.78 -4.82
CA PHE A 181 -15.74 20.35 -5.24
C PHE A 181 -15.19 19.76 -6.55
N SER A 182 -15.80 18.70 -7.09
CA SER A 182 -15.32 18.06 -8.34
C SER A 182 -15.40 18.98 -9.57
N VAL A 183 -16.30 19.96 -9.56
CA VAL A 183 -16.46 20.93 -10.66
C VAL A 183 -15.50 22.11 -10.51
N ARG A 184 -14.92 22.31 -9.32
CA ARG A 184 -13.95 23.38 -9.05
C ARG A 184 -12.57 23.00 -9.59
N GLN A 185 -11.83 24.01 -10.04
CA GLN A 185 -10.42 23.90 -10.40
C GLN A 185 -9.58 24.87 -9.55
N PRO A 186 -8.55 24.38 -8.83
CA PRO A 186 -8.22 22.97 -8.59
C PRO A 186 -9.29 22.26 -7.73
N SER A 187 -9.52 20.97 -7.99
CA SER A 187 -10.52 20.18 -7.26
C SER A 187 -10.05 19.86 -5.85
N ILE A 188 -10.84 20.21 -4.83
CA ILE A 188 -10.58 19.77 -3.45
C ILE A 188 -11.16 18.36 -3.28
N THR A 189 -10.35 17.42 -2.81
CA THR A 189 -10.79 16.04 -2.52
C THR A 189 -10.47 15.70 -1.07
N LEU A 190 -11.50 15.39 -0.29
CA LEU A 190 -11.35 14.77 1.02
C LEU A 190 -10.97 13.30 0.85
N ARG A 191 -9.95 12.88 1.62
CA ARG A 191 -9.49 11.49 1.65
C ARG A 191 -10.04 10.75 2.87
N ALA A 192 -9.96 9.41 2.85
CA ALA A 192 -10.55 8.55 3.87
C ALA A 192 -9.87 8.70 5.25
N GLU A 193 -8.60 9.14 5.26
CA GLU A 193 -7.81 9.40 6.46
C GLU A 193 -8.43 10.50 7.33
N VAL A 194 -9.12 11.48 6.72
CA VAL A 194 -9.86 12.51 7.47
C VAL A 194 -11.03 11.90 8.23
N VAL A 195 -11.78 11.00 7.58
CA VAL A 195 -12.88 10.28 8.23
C VAL A 195 -12.34 9.40 9.35
N GLN A 196 -11.22 8.72 9.13
CA GLN A 196 -10.57 7.91 10.16
C GLN A 196 -10.13 8.75 11.37
N LEU A 197 -9.66 9.98 11.18
CA LEU A 197 -9.35 10.85 12.31
C LEU A 197 -10.61 11.32 13.06
N LEU A 198 -11.66 11.69 12.34
CA LEU A 198 -12.91 12.21 12.91
C LEU A 198 -13.80 11.11 13.51
N ALA A 199 -13.73 9.89 13.00
CA ALA A 199 -14.50 8.76 13.48
C ALA A 199 -14.04 8.30 14.86
N TYR A 200 -12.78 8.49 15.23
CA TYR A 200 -12.29 8.14 16.56
C TYR A 200 -12.98 8.90 17.70
N PRO A 201 -12.98 10.26 17.75
CA PRO A 201 -13.67 11.00 18.81
C PRO A 201 -15.19 10.79 18.75
N VAL A 202 -15.79 10.65 17.56
CA VAL A 202 -17.22 10.35 17.41
C VAL A 202 -17.55 8.96 17.94
N GLY A 203 -16.71 7.95 17.68
CA GLY A 203 -16.83 6.60 18.19
C GLY A 203 -16.69 6.53 19.71
N LYS A 204 -15.72 7.26 20.28
CA LYS A 204 -15.55 7.40 21.74
C LYS A 204 -16.69 8.18 22.41
N ALA A 205 -17.23 9.20 21.75
CA ALA A 205 -18.44 9.88 22.23
C ALA A 205 -19.65 8.92 22.20
N ALA A 206 -19.82 8.16 21.12
CA ALA A 206 -20.88 7.18 20.99
C ALA A 206 -20.75 6.03 22.02
N GLU A 207 -19.53 5.58 22.35
CA GLU A 207 -19.25 4.67 23.47
C GLU A 207 -19.75 5.25 24.81
N ARG A 208 -19.54 6.55 25.04
CA ARG A 208 -19.88 7.21 26.31
C ARG A 208 -21.35 7.58 26.45
N PHE A 209 -22.01 7.95 25.34
CA PHE A 209 -23.36 8.53 25.37
C PHE A 209 -24.47 7.58 24.91
N LEU A 210 -24.18 6.53 24.13
CA LEU A 210 -25.22 5.60 23.69
C LEU A 210 -25.54 4.57 24.76
N PRO A 211 -26.83 4.29 25.04
CA PRO A 211 -27.21 3.20 25.94
C PRO A 211 -27.02 1.84 25.24
N ASP A 212 -26.70 0.79 26.01
CA ASP A 212 -26.68 -0.62 25.54
C ASP A 212 -28.13 -1.14 25.40
N VAL A 213 -28.86 -0.57 24.46
CA VAL A 213 -30.17 -1.08 24.03
C VAL A 213 -29.94 -1.94 22.81
N GLY A 214 -30.41 -3.19 22.85
CA GLY A 214 -30.28 -4.10 21.73
C GLY A 214 -31.48 -5.00 21.56
N PHE A 215 -31.65 -5.52 20.36
CA PHE A 215 -32.66 -6.52 20.03
C PHE A 215 -31.99 -7.78 19.48
N THR A 216 -32.61 -8.93 19.68
CA THR A 216 -32.11 -10.19 19.14
C THR A 216 -32.83 -10.48 17.83
N LEU A 217 -32.07 -10.57 16.73
CA LEU A 217 -32.58 -10.91 15.41
C LEU A 217 -31.80 -12.11 14.87
N PHE A 218 -32.49 -13.11 14.33
CA PHE A 218 -31.87 -14.34 13.80
C PHE A 218 -30.87 -15.02 14.77
N GLY A 219 -31.14 -14.98 16.07
CA GLY A 219 -30.27 -15.57 17.10
C GLY A 219 -29.03 -14.75 17.46
N VAL A 220 -28.85 -13.55 16.89
CA VAL A 220 -27.73 -12.63 17.18
C VAL A 220 -28.26 -11.40 17.93
N ARG A 221 -27.65 -11.06 19.07
CA ARG A 221 -27.95 -9.83 19.80
C ARG A 221 -27.29 -8.64 19.09
N HIS A 222 -28.09 -7.74 18.54
CA HIS A 222 -27.64 -6.49 17.97
C HIS A 222 -27.81 -5.38 19.01
N SER A 223 -26.70 -4.97 19.62
CA SER A 223 -26.67 -3.83 20.54
C SER A 223 -26.28 -2.53 19.83
N LEU A 224 -26.87 -1.42 20.28
CA LEU A 224 -26.49 -0.07 19.91
C LEU A 224 -25.10 0.31 20.48
N ASN A 225 -24.75 -0.23 21.66
CA ASN A 225 -23.47 -0.02 22.32
C ASN A 225 -22.96 -1.34 22.93
N PRO A 226 -22.31 -2.21 22.13
CA PRO A 226 -21.86 -3.53 22.59
C PRO A 226 -20.63 -3.49 23.51
N GLY A 227 -20.02 -2.32 23.73
CA GLY A 227 -18.81 -2.18 24.54
C GLY A 227 -17.89 -1.06 24.04
N PRO A 228 -16.63 -1.04 24.54
CA PRO A 228 -15.64 -0.04 24.18
C PRO A 228 -15.44 0.05 22.67
N PHE A 229 -15.26 1.27 22.15
CA PHE A 229 -15.05 1.49 20.72
C PHE A 229 -13.79 0.78 20.25
N SER A 230 -13.95 -0.27 19.44
CA SER A 230 -12.87 -1.18 19.10
C SER A 230 -12.08 -0.70 17.87
N LYS A 231 -10.82 -1.14 17.76
CA LYS A 231 -9.99 -0.95 16.55
C LYS A 231 -10.68 -1.52 15.31
N LYS A 232 -11.44 -2.61 15.45
CA LYS A 232 -12.14 -3.28 14.32
C LYS A 232 -13.36 -2.49 13.85
N GLU A 233 -14.19 -2.00 14.77
CA GLU A 233 -15.30 -1.07 14.44
C GLU A 233 -14.76 0.16 13.69
N HIS A 234 -13.65 0.72 14.18
CA HIS A 234 -13.04 1.88 13.56
C HIS A 234 -12.45 1.61 12.17
N MET A 235 -11.86 0.42 11.98
CA MET A 235 -11.38 0.00 10.67
C MET A 235 -12.53 -0.15 9.67
N LEU A 236 -13.66 -0.72 10.10
CA LEU A 236 -14.84 -0.86 9.25
C LEU A 236 -15.34 0.50 8.74
N ILE A 237 -15.45 1.49 9.62
CA ILE A 237 -15.82 2.88 9.25
C ILE A 237 -14.85 3.44 8.20
N SER A 238 -13.55 3.20 8.38
CA SER A 238 -12.50 3.68 7.47
C SER A 238 -12.57 3.02 6.09
N ILE A 239 -12.89 1.72 6.04
CA ILE A 239 -13.12 0.98 4.78
C ILE A 239 -14.35 1.55 4.06
N MET A 240 -15.45 1.79 4.77
CA MET A 240 -16.66 2.41 4.19
C MET A 240 -16.33 3.78 3.58
N ALA A 241 -15.59 4.62 4.30
CA ALA A 241 -15.17 5.93 3.82
C ALA A 241 -14.26 5.87 2.58
N SER A 242 -13.34 4.90 2.53
CA SER A 242 -12.47 4.67 1.37
C SER A 242 -13.26 4.35 0.10
N VAL A 243 -14.32 3.55 0.23
CA VAL A 243 -15.25 3.24 -0.87
C VAL A 243 -16.06 4.47 -1.25
N GLY A 244 -16.62 5.19 -0.28
CA GLY A 244 -17.46 6.38 -0.51
C GLY A 244 -16.73 7.60 -1.09
N ARG A 245 -15.40 7.65 -0.97
CA ARG A 245 -14.57 8.75 -1.49
C ARG A 245 -14.60 8.83 -3.02
N THR A 246 -14.67 7.68 -3.70
CA THR A 246 -14.50 7.62 -5.15
C THR A 246 -15.81 7.94 -5.85
N LEU A 247 -15.70 8.95 -6.69
CA LEU A 247 -16.79 9.53 -7.43
C LEU A 247 -17.14 8.64 -8.66
N PRO A 248 -18.43 8.30 -8.89
CA PRO A 248 -18.81 7.37 -9.97
C PRO A 248 -18.36 7.84 -11.36
N SER A 249 -17.79 6.93 -12.16
CA SER A 249 -17.39 7.20 -13.54
C SER A 249 -18.57 7.59 -14.44
N SER A 250 -19.78 7.15 -14.08
CA SER A 250 -21.04 7.52 -14.75
C SER A 250 -21.25 9.03 -14.85
N ARG A 251 -20.66 9.83 -13.96
CA ARG A 251 -20.74 11.31 -14.01
C ARG A 251 -20.30 11.86 -15.37
N TYR A 252 -19.19 11.35 -15.92
CA TYR A 252 -18.68 11.82 -17.21
C TYR A 252 -19.62 11.46 -18.36
N ILE A 253 -20.23 10.28 -18.29
CA ILE A 253 -21.22 9.80 -19.27
C ILE A 253 -22.46 10.70 -19.22
N ILE A 254 -23.00 10.95 -18.02
CA ILE A 254 -24.20 11.77 -17.82
C ILE A 254 -24.00 13.18 -18.35
N PHE A 255 -22.87 13.82 -18.01
CA PHE A 255 -22.59 15.19 -18.49
C PHE A 255 -22.45 15.23 -20.02
N THR A 256 -21.72 14.28 -20.61
CA THR A 256 -21.50 14.26 -22.06
C THR A 256 -22.79 13.95 -22.81
N GLN A 257 -23.64 13.05 -22.30
CA GLN A 257 -24.93 12.74 -22.90
C GLN A 257 -25.89 13.93 -22.84
N TRP A 258 -25.97 14.60 -21.69
CA TRP A 258 -26.93 15.67 -21.46
C TRP A 258 -26.62 16.96 -22.23
N MET A 259 -25.34 17.34 -22.34
CA MET A 259 -24.95 18.60 -22.96
C MET A 259 -25.30 18.66 -24.46
N ASP A 260 -26.02 19.71 -24.87
CA ASP A 260 -26.43 19.94 -26.26
C ASP A 260 -25.25 20.07 -27.23
N ARG A 261 -24.10 20.55 -26.74
CA ARG A 261 -22.86 20.63 -27.54
C ARG A 261 -22.25 19.27 -27.89
N TYR A 262 -22.64 18.21 -27.18
CA TYR A 262 -22.15 16.86 -27.38
C TYR A 262 -23.25 15.99 -28.00
N PHE A 263 -23.98 15.23 -27.19
CA PHE A 263 -25.00 14.29 -27.70
C PHE A 263 -26.44 14.82 -27.61
N GLY A 264 -26.72 15.87 -26.83
CA GLY A 264 -28.07 16.46 -26.71
C GLY A 264 -29.16 15.49 -26.21
N GLN A 265 -28.77 14.43 -25.50
CA GLN A 265 -29.67 13.38 -25.01
C GLN A 265 -30.34 13.79 -23.70
N LYS A 266 -31.46 14.50 -23.80
CA LYS A 266 -32.18 15.08 -22.65
C LYS A 266 -32.63 14.05 -21.60
N TYR A 267 -32.83 12.78 -21.97
CA TYR A 267 -33.20 11.71 -21.04
C TYR A 267 -32.12 11.44 -19.97
N ALA A 268 -30.86 11.79 -20.23
CA ALA A 268 -29.77 11.64 -19.27
C ALA A 268 -29.95 12.51 -18.01
N LYS A 269 -30.85 13.49 -18.05
CA LYS A 269 -31.27 14.29 -16.89
C LYS A 269 -32.15 13.51 -15.90
N SER A 270 -32.80 12.42 -16.33
CA SER A 270 -33.72 11.67 -15.47
C SER A 270 -33.01 11.07 -14.25
N PHE A 271 -33.58 11.29 -13.07
CA PHE A 271 -33.03 10.80 -11.80
C PHE A 271 -32.86 9.27 -11.79
N SER A 272 -33.87 8.54 -12.28
CA SER A 272 -33.84 7.08 -12.34
C SER A 272 -32.76 6.57 -13.28
N TYR A 273 -32.55 7.22 -14.43
CA TYR A 273 -31.47 6.88 -15.36
C TYR A 273 -30.09 7.06 -14.70
N GLN A 274 -29.87 8.17 -14.01
CA GLN A 274 -28.60 8.45 -13.34
C GLN A 274 -28.28 7.43 -12.25
N ILE A 275 -29.27 7.06 -11.42
CA ILE A 275 -29.11 6.05 -10.38
C ILE A 275 -28.83 4.67 -10.97
N LEU A 276 -29.64 4.22 -11.94
CA LEU A 276 -29.47 2.90 -12.54
C LEU A 276 -28.12 2.77 -13.25
N LEU A 277 -27.70 3.82 -13.98
CA LEU A 277 -26.40 3.85 -14.62
C LEU A 277 -25.25 3.85 -13.59
N ALA A 278 -25.37 4.63 -12.52
CA ALA A 278 -24.37 4.65 -11.45
C ALA A 278 -24.28 3.31 -10.70
N LEU A 279 -25.40 2.67 -10.38
CA LEU A 279 -25.43 1.36 -9.73
C LEU A 279 -24.86 0.28 -10.65
N SER A 280 -25.29 0.22 -11.91
CA SER A 280 -24.79 -0.75 -12.89
C SER A 280 -23.27 -0.69 -13.03
N THR A 281 -22.72 0.51 -13.23
CA THR A 281 -21.27 0.71 -13.39
C THR A 281 -20.49 0.33 -12.13
N ASN A 282 -20.99 0.66 -10.94
CA ASN A 282 -20.34 0.28 -9.68
C ASN A 282 -20.42 -1.22 -9.39
N LEU A 283 -21.58 -1.85 -9.59
CA LEU A 283 -21.76 -3.29 -9.37
C LEU A 283 -20.88 -4.13 -10.31
N MET A 284 -20.72 -3.70 -11.56
CA MET A 284 -19.78 -4.31 -12.49
C MET A 284 -18.34 -4.24 -11.98
N GLY A 285 -17.93 -3.09 -11.42
CA GLY A 285 -16.61 -2.92 -10.80
C GLY A 285 -16.39 -3.83 -9.60
N PHE A 286 -17.36 -3.90 -8.67
CA PHE A 286 -17.27 -4.80 -7.51
C PHE A 286 -17.29 -6.28 -7.90
N GLY A 287 -18.05 -6.67 -8.92
CA GLY A 287 -18.07 -8.02 -9.47
C GLY A 287 -16.69 -8.43 -9.99
N LEU A 288 -16.05 -7.57 -10.81
CA LEU A 288 -14.71 -7.81 -11.32
C LEU A 288 -13.66 -7.86 -10.20
N ALA A 289 -13.75 -6.96 -9.21
CA ALA A 289 -12.87 -6.98 -8.04
C ALA A 289 -12.99 -8.29 -7.24
N GLY A 290 -14.21 -8.81 -7.09
CA GLY A 290 -14.49 -10.09 -6.44
C GLY A 290 -13.80 -11.28 -7.13
N LEU A 291 -13.88 -11.34 -8.48
CA LEU A 291 -13.20 -12.37 -9.27
C LEU A 291 -11.67 -12.30 -9.14
N CYS A 292 -11.11 -11.09 -9.05
CA CYS A 292 -9.68 -10.86 -8.92
C CYS A 292 -9.14 -11.10 -7.49
N ARG A 293 -10.00 -11.18 -6.46
CA ARG A 293 -9.57 -11.33 -5.05
C ARG A 293 -8.66 -12.54 -4.83
N ARG A 294 -8.92 -13.65 -5.53
CA ARG A 294 -8.10 -14.87 -5.45
C ARG A 294 -6.66 -14.66 -5.90
N PHE A 295 -6.44 -13.76 -6.85
CA PHE A 295 -5.14 -13.51 -7.44
C PHE A 295 -4.42 -12.30 -6.83
N LEU A 296 -5.17 -11.33 -6.29
CA LEU A 296 -4.62 -10.05 -5.84
C LEU A 296 -4.64 -9.85 -4.31
N VAL A 297 -5.50 -10.55 -3.58
CA VAL A 297 -5.72 -10.29 -2.15
C VAL A 297 -5.32 -11.46 -1.26
N TYR A 298 -5.69 -12.70 -1.62
CA TYR A 298 -5.35 -13.87 -0.80
C TYR A 298 -3.85 -14.25 -0.79
N PRO A 299 -3.08 -14.08 -1.88
CA PRO A 299 -1.65 -14.39 -1.85
C PRO A 299 -0.90 -13.42 -0.94
N ALA A 300 -0.17 -13.95 0.06
CA ALA A 300 0.52 -13.15 1.07
C ALA A 300 1.65 -12.25 0.52
N PHE A 301 2.16 -12.57 -0.68
CA PHE A 301 3.20 -11.77 -1.34
C PHE A 301 2.67 -10.50 -2.03
N CYS A 302 1.36 -10.33 -2.15
CA CYS A 302 0.76 -9.12 -2.73
C CYS A 302 0.72 -8.01 -1.68
N LEU A 303 1.73 -7.13 -1.71
CA LEU A 303 1.84 -5.97 -0.82
C LEU A 303 1.03 -4.77 -1.32
N TRP A 304 0.30 -4.12 -0.41
CA TRP A 304 -0.52 -2.93 -0.68
C TRP A 304 -0.08 -1.74 0.19
N PRO A 305 0.99 -1.01 -0.16
CA PRO A 305 1.58 0.03 0.71
C PRO A 305 0.62 1.13 1.14
N ALA A 306 -0.32 1.52 0.26
CA ALA A 306 -1.34 2.52 0.58
C ALA A 306 -2.25 2.08 1.74
N SER A 307 -2.57 0.79 1.82
CA SER A 307 -3.37 0.20 2.91
C SER A 307 -2.60 0.21 4.24
N LEU A 308 -1.28 0.04 4.21
CA LEU A 308 -0.44 0.07 5.41
C LEU A 308 -0.53 1.41 6.15
N VAL A 309 -0.63 2.53 5.42
CA VAL A 309 -0.82 3.87 6.02
C VAL A 309 -2.14 3.94 6.79
N THR A 310 -3.22 3.41 6.21
CA THR A 310 -4.56 3.37 6.85
C THR A 310 -4.54 2.50 8.11
N ILE A 311 -3.88 1.33 8.04
CA ILE A 311 -3.75 0.42 9.18
C ILE A 311 -2.92 1.07 10.30
N ALA A 312 -1.81 1.70 9.96
CA ALA A 312 -0.95 2.39 10.90
C ALA A 312 -1.66 3.52 11.64
N LEU A 313 -2.43 4.35 10.92
CA LEU A 313 -3.23 5.41 11.53
C LEU A 313 -4.24 4.82 12.53
N ASN A 314 -4.94 3.75 12.16
CA ASN A 314 -5.91 3.12 13.06
C ASN A 314 -5.24 2.56 14.32
N SER A 315 -4.12 1.87 14.13
CA SER A 315 -3.30 1.33 15.20
C SER A 315 -2.80 2.43 16.13
N SER A 316 -2.38 3.59 15.59
CA SER A 316 -1.90 4.72 16.40
C SER A 316 -2.97 5.40 17.26
N LEU A 317 -4.24 5.30 16.87
CA LEU A 317 -5.38 5.88 17.60
C LEU A 317 -5.89 4.95 18.73
N HIS A 318 -5.65 3.65 18.63
CA HIS A 318 -6.13 2.64 19.58
C HIS A 318 -5.04 1.99 20.44
N ASN A 319 -3.77 1.99 20.01
CA ASN A 319 -2.68 1.37 20.78
C ASN A 319 -2.10 2.34 21.82
N GLU A 320 -2.21 1.95 23.10
CA GLU A 320 -1.69 2.70 24.25
C GLU A 320 -0.26 2.29 24.64
N THR A 321 0.27 1.17 24.13
CA THR A 321 1.62 0.69 24.45
C THR A 321 2.68 1.54 23.76
N ASN A 322 3.49 2.24 24.56
CA ASN A 322 4.53 3.15 24.10
C ASN A 322 5.91 2.68 24.57
N HIS A 323 6.57 1.84 23.78
CA HIS A 323 7.95 1.43 24.04
C HIS A 323 8.94 2.48 23.49
N PRO A 324 10.01 2.84 24.23
CA PRO A 324 11.07 3.71 23.71
C PRO A 324 11.83 3.02 22.57
N VAL A 325 12.11 3.74 21.48
CA VAL A 325 12.88 3.21 20.34
C VAL A 325 14.17 3.99 20.13
N ALA A 326 15.26 3.29 19.81
CA ALA A 326 16.50 3.93 19.37
C ALA A 326 16.30 4.54 17.98
N GLY A 327 16.68 5.81 17.83
CA GLY A 327 16.53 6.57 16.60
C GLY A 327 17.79 7.28 16.15
N PRO A 328 17.67 8.16 15.14
CA PRO A 328 18.80 8.95 14.66
C PRO A 328 19.43 9.80 15.78
N PHE A 329 20.67 10.22 15.55
CA PHE A 329 21.45 11.03 16.50
C PHE A 329 21.74 10.36 17.85
N LYS A 330 21.71 9.01 17.91
CA LYS A 330 21.91 8.22 19.14
C LYS A 330 20.93 8.62 20.26
N LYS A 331 19.75 9.14 19.91
CA LYS A 331 18.70 9.49 20.87
C LYS A 331 17.64 8.39 20.93
N ILE A 332 17.11 8.19 22.13
CA ILE A 332 15.96 7.30 22.37
C ILE A 332 14.69 8.14 22.26
N TYR A 333 13.76 7.70 21.41
CA TYR A 333 12.50 8.38 21.14
C TYR A 333 11.34 7.66 21.86
N SER A 334 10.82 8.29 22.91
CA SER A 334 9.73 7.77 23.73
C SER A 334 8.38 8.45 23.48
N ILE A 335 8.23 9.26 22.43
CA ILE A 335 6.95 9.93 22.12
C ILE A 335 5.93 8.87 21.66
N SER A 336 4.73 8.90 22.22
CA SER A 336 3.62 8.04 21.79
C SER A 336 3.23 8.36 20.34
N ARG A 337 2.81 7.35 19.56
CA ARG A 337 2.36 7.53 18.17
C ARG A 337 1.29 8.63 18.03
N TYR A 338 0.32 8.69 18.95
CA TYR A 338 -0.72 9.70 18.96
C TYR A 338 -0.20 11.15 19.17
N ARG A 339 0.63 11.38 20.20
CA ARG A 339 1.23 12.72 20.43
C ARG A 339 2.11 13.15 19.25
N PHE A 340 2.86 12.23 18.66
CA PHE A 340 3.65 12.49 17.47
C PHE A 340 2.76 12.86 16.27
N PHE A 341 1.65 12.13 16.08
CA PHE A 341 0.65 12.46 15.06
C PHE A 341 0.12 13.88 15.23
N LEU A 342 -0.34 14.26 16.44
CA LEU A 342 -0.87 15.60 16.69
C LEU A 342 0.16 16.70 16.47
N ALA A 343 1.41 16.48 16.90
CA ALA A 343 2.49 17.43 16.68
C ALA A 343 2.80 17.60 15.19
N ALA A 344 2.96 16.50 14.45
CA ALA A 344 3.21 16.52 13.01
C ALA A 344 2.03 17.13 12.23
N PHE A 345 0.79 16.81 12.64
CA PHE A 345 -0.43 17.38 12.08
C PHE A 345 -0.46 18.90 12.29
N ALA A 346 -0.22 19.39 13.52
CA ALA A 346 -0.22 20.81 13.82
C ALA A 346 0.90 21.56 13.07
N CYS A 347 2.11 21.01 13.07
CA CYS A 347 3.23 21.55 12.32
C CYS A 347 2.89 21.64 10.83
N MET A 348 2.31 20.60 10.24
CA MET A 348 1.94 20.60 8.83
C MET A 348 0.73 21.48 8.55
N PHE A 349 -0.23 21.58 9.45
CA PHE A 349 -1.39 22.46 9.30
C PHE A 349 -0.95 23.93 9.28
N VAL A 350 -0.07 24.32 10.22
CA VAL A 350 0.54 25.66 10.27
C VAL A 350 1.46 25.88 9.08
N TRP A 351 2.30 24.90 8.74
CA TRP A 351 3.14 24.92 7.53
C TRP A 351 2.33 24.83 6.24
N PHE A 352 1.05 24.48 6.24
CA PHE A 352 0.24 24.56 5.03
C PHE A 352 -0.39 25.94 4.92
N TRP A 353 -0.87 26.48 6.04
CA TRP A 353 -1.34 27.87 6.15
C TRP A 353 -0.26 28.90 5.82
N PHE A 354 1.00 28.66 6.22
CA PHE A 354 2.07 29.65 6.09
C PHE A 354 2.54 29.86 4.63
N PRO A 355 2.84 28.83 3.82
CA PRO A 355 3.13 28.92 2.39
C PRO A 355 1.90 29.22 1.55
N ASP A 356 0.71 28.65 1.78
CA ASP A 356 -0.45 29.01 0.95
C ASP A 356 -0.87 30.48 1.10
N TYR A 357 -0.50 31.13 2.22
CA TYR A 357 -0.74 32.55 2.44
C TYR A 357 0.46 33.47 2.11
N ILE A 358 1.72 33.00 2.22
CA ILE A 358 2.94 33.84 2.10
C ILE A 358 3.94 33.34 1.04
N PHE A 359 3.95 32.04 0.72
CA PHE A 359 4.91 31.39 -0.20
C PHE A 359 4.28 30.28 -1.06
N GLY A 360 3.20 30.61 -1.78
CA GLY A 360 2.42 29.72 -2.66
C GLY A 360 3.13 29.25 -3.94
N ALA A 361 4.46 29.17 -3.96
CA ALA A 361 5.22 28.57 -5.05
C ALA A 361 4.93 27.05 -5.20
N LEU A 362 4.29 26.42 -4.20
CA LEU A 362 3.95 25.00 -4.19
C LEU A 362 2.46 24.68 -4.46
N SER A 363 1.57 25.68 -4.50
CA SER A 363 0.13 25.47 -4.79
C SER A 363 -0.23 25.66 -6.27
N LEU A 364 0.75 26.02 -7.09
CA LEU A 364 0.54 26.22 -8.51
C LEU A 364 0.61 24.86 -9.19
N PHE A 365 -0.47 24.50 -9.89
CA PHE A 365 -0.50 23.89 -11.23
C PHE A 365 -1.82 23.12 -11.41
N ASN A 366 -2.64 23.64 -12.31
CA ASN A 366 -3.97 23.16 -12.64
C ASN A 366 -3.87 22.21 -13.85
N THR A 367 -4.20 20.94 -13.67
CA THR A 367 -4.10 19.93 -14.73
C THR A 367 -5.44 19.70 -15.42
N TYR A 368 -5.58 20.30 -16.60
CA TYR A 368 -6.32 19.88 -17.82
C TYR A 368 -7.62 19.08 -17.67
N PHE A 369 -8.76 19.78 -17.60
CA PHE A 369 -10.06 19.29 -18.13
C PHE A 369 -10.07 19.18 -19.68
N THR A 370 -9.00 19.67 -20.33
CA THR A 370 -8.86 19.67 -21.79
C THR A 370 -8.75 18.27 -22.36
N ALA A 371 -8.29 17.24 -21.63
CA ALA A 371 -8.16 15.90 -22.20
C ALA A 371 -9.51 15.33 -22.69
N ALA A 372 -10.56 15.37 -21.86
CA ALA A 372 -11.89 14.89 -22.24
C ALA A 372 -12.51 15.71 -23.38
N VAL A 373 -12.29 17.03 -23.39
CA VAL A 373 -12.76 17.92 -24.45
C VAL A 373 -11.96 17.69 -25.75
N LEU A 374 -10.65 17.47 -25.67
CA LEU A 374 -9.75 17.31 -26.83
C LEU A 374 -9.96 15.95 -27.49
N PHE A 375 -10.09 14.86 -26.71
CA PHE A 375 -10.37 13.52 -27.24
C PHE A 375 -11.83 13.32 -27.65
N GLY A 376 -12.77 14.04 -27.03
CA GLY A 376 -14.18 14.02 -27.41
C GLY A 376 -14.52 14.90 -28.61
N SER A 377 -13.82 16.03 -28.82
CA SER A 377 -14.06 16.92 -29.97
C SER A 377 -13.22 16.58 -31.20
N LEU A 378 -12.01 16.03 -31.02
CA LEU A 378 -11.22 15.48 -32.12
C LEU A 378 -11.61 14.01 -32.28
N GLY A 379 -12.43 13.70 -33.29
CA GLY A 379 -12.82 12.31 -33.56
C GLY A 379 -11.62 11.36 -33.65
N ALA A 380 -11.77 10.14 -33.12
CA ALA A 380 -10.67 9.17 -32.96
C ALA A 380 -9.84 8.95 -34.23
N ARG A 381 -10.48 9.01 -35.41
CA ARG A 381 -9.81 8.88 -36.71
C ARG A 381 -8.81 10.02 -37.00
N LYS A 382 -9.07 11.24 -36.53
CA LYS A 382 -8.17 12.39 -36.72
C LYS A 382 -6.99 12.38 -35.74
N VAL A 383 -7.19 11.79 -34.57
CA VAL A 383 -6.18 11.69 -33.50
C VAL A 383 -5.26 10.49 -33.73
N PHE A 384 -5.85 9.31 -33.97
CA PHE A 384 -5.16 8.02 -34.00
C PHE A 384 -5.21 7.30 -35.36
N GLY A 385 -5.97 7.81 -36.34
CA GLY A 385 -6.03 7.20 -37.68
C GLY A 385 -4.76 7.44 -38.50
N SER A 386 -4.69 6.91 -39.71
CA SER A 386 -3.52 7.07 -40.59
C SER A 386 -3.20 8.56 -40.83
N GLY A 387 -1.96 8.99 -40.54
CA GLY A 387 -1.53 10.38 -40.65
C GLY A 387 -1.98 11.32 -39.51
N GLY A 388 -2.59 10.78 -38.46
CA GLY A 388 -2.99 11.53 -37.26
C GLY A 388 -1.80 11.95 -36.39
N ILE A 389 -2.01 12.96 -35.54
CA ILE A 389 -0.96 13.56 -34.70
C ILE A 389 -0.42 12.57 -33.65
N TYR A 390 -1.25 11.62 -33.20
CA TYR A 390 -0.91 10.66 -32.14
C TYR A 390 -0.95 9.21 -32.61
N THR A 391 -0.93 8.95 -33.91
CA THR A 391 -0.91 7.58 -34.47
C THR A 391 0.26 6.76 -33.96
N ALA A 392 1.43 7.40 -33.77
CA ALA A 392 2.60 6.75 -33.17
C ALA A 392 2.34 6.22 -31.75
N LEU A 393 1.44 6.85 -30.98
CA LEU A 393 1.10 6.40 -29.63
C LEU A 393 0.39 5.03 -29.64
N LEU A 394 -0.27 4.66 -30.74
CA LEU A 394 -0.85 3.32 -30.88
C LEU A 394 0.21 2.20 -30.84
N SER A 395 1.46 2.51 -31.17
CA SER A 395 2.57 1.55 -31.00
C SER A 395 2.83 1.19 -29.53
N ALA A 396 2.34 1.99 -28.58
CA ALA A 396 2.43 1.68 -27.16
C ALA A 396 1.62 0.43 -26.75
N PHE A 397 0.57 0.05 -27.50
CA PHE A 397 -0.17 -1.19 -27.25
C PHE A 397 0.69 -2.45 -27.43
N PRO A 398 1.30 -2.70 -28.60
CA PRO A 398 2.20 -3.85 -28.76
C PRO A 398 3.47 -3.74 -27.92
N VAL A 399 4.02 -2.54 -27.72
CA VAL A 399 5.17 -2.33 -26.82
C VAL A 399 4.81 -2.70 -25.39
N GLY A 400 3.65 -2.25 -24.90
CA GLY A 400 3.13 -2.57 -23.56
C GLY A 400 2.88 -4.06 -23.37
N PHE A 401 2.45 -4.78 -24.42
CA PHE A 401 2.33 -6.24 -24.40
C PHE A 401 3.70 -6.95 -24.39
N ALA A 402 4.68 -6.44 -25.13
CA ALA A 402 6.01 -7.02 -25.22
C ALA A 402 6.84 -6.82 -23.93
N ILE A 403 6.69 -5.68 -23.25
CA ILE A 403 7.51 -5.34 -22.07
C ILE A 403 7.47 -6.43 -20.97
N PRO A 404 6.30 -6.89 -20.48
CA PRO A 404 6.25 -7.96 -19.48
C PRO A 404 6.98 -9.23 -19.91
N ILE A 405 6.87 -9.62 -21.19
CA ILE A 405 7.54 -10.80 -21.75
C ILE A 405 9.06 -10.60 -21.74
N LEU A 406 9.54 -9.43 -22.18
CA LEU A 406 10.96 -9.10 -22.17
C LEU A 406 11.52 -9.15 -20.73
N PHE A 407 10.83 -8.52 -19.78
CA PHE A 407 11.26 -8.54 -18.37
C PHE A 407 11.26 -9.95 -17.78
N TYR A 408 10.27 -10.78 -18.10
CA TYR A 408 10.24 -12.18 -17.67
C TYR A 408 11.46 -12.97 -18.18
N VAL A 409 11.82 -12.80 -19.46
CA VAL A 409 13.00 -13.45 -20.05
C VAL A 409 14.29 -12.91 -19.42
N PHE A 410 14.41 -11.60 -19.24
CA PHE A 410 15.57 -10.98 -18.60
C PHE A 410 15.76 -11.44 -17.15
N GLN A 411 14.69 -11.51 -16.37
CA GLN A 411 14.74 -11.97 -14.98
C GLN A 411 15.15 -13.44 -14.85
N ARG A 412 14.88 -14.29 -15.86
CA ARG A 412 15.36 -15.68 -15.88
C ARG A 412 16.83 -15.82 -16.31
N ARG A 413 17.38 -14.83 -17.02
CA ARG A 413 18.76 -14.88 -17.55
C ARG A 413 19.81 -14.46 -16.51
N PHE A 414 19.46 -13.58 -15.58
CA PHE A 414 20.37 -13.03 -14.57
C PHE A 414 20.16 -13.65 -13.17
N PRO A 415 21.23 -13.77 -12.35
CA PRO A 415 21.08 -14.18 -10.97
C PRO A 415 20.33 -13.13 -10.15
N ARG A 416 19.58 -13.56 -9.13
CA ARG A 416 18.76 -12.69 -8.27
C ARG A 416 19.51 -11.59 -7.53
N THR A 417 20.78 -11.82 -7.24
CA THR A 417 21.65 -10.83 -6.60
C THR A 417 21.84 -9.61 -7.50
N HIS A 418 21.77 -9.80 -8.82
CA HIS A 418 21.95 -8.75 -9.81
C HIS A 418 20.79 -7.75 -9.77
N TRP A 419 21.11 -6.45 -9.85
CA TRP A 419 20.14 -5.36 -9.76
C TRP A 419 19.04 -5.43 -10.84
N VAL A 420 19.34 -5.97 -12.02
CA VAL A 420 18.37 -6.15 -13.12
C VAL A 420 17.22 -7.08 -12.74
N ALA A 421 17.50 -8.12 -11.94
CA ALA A 421 16.47 -9.04 -11.46
C ALA A 421 15.54 -8.40 -10.42
N LYS A 422 15.91 -7.24 -9.86
CA LYS A 422 15.14 -6.47 -8.88
C LYS A 422 14.28 -5.38 -9.52
N ILE A 423 14.31 -5.25 -10.85
CA ILE A 423 13.51 -4.25 -11.56
C ILE A 423 12.06 -4.73 -11.66
N HIS A 424 11.14 -3.91 -11.17
CA HIS A 424 9.70 -4.15 -11.27
C HIS A 424 9.11 -3.38 -12.47
N PRO A 425 8.82 -4.05 -13.61
CA PRO A 425 8.41 -3.36 -14.84
C PRO A 425 7.13 -2.54 -14.66
N VAL A 426 6.15 -3.09 -13.95
CA VAL A 426 4.89 -2.39 -13.67
C VAL A 426 5.11 -1.09 -12.88
N MET A 427 6.04 -1.08 -11.91
CA MET A 427 6.30 0.11 -11.10
C MET A 427 7.01 1.20 -11.91
N ILE A 428 7.91 0.82 -12.82
CA ILE A 428 8.55 1.78 -13.74
C ILE A 428 7.51 2.42 -14.65
N LEU A 429 6.66 1.59 -15.28
CA LEU A 429 5.65 2.09 -16.22
C LEU A 429 4.57 2.91 -15.50
N SER A 430 4.07 2.42 -14.36
CA SER A 430 3.03 3.11 -13.57
C SER A 430 3.55 4.39 -12.90
N GLY A 431 4.80 4.38 -12.43
CA GLY A 431 5.46 5.56 -11.87
C GLY A 431 5.55 6.70 -12.90
N GLY A 432 5.97 6.40 -14.13
CA GLY A 432 6.03 7.38 -15.22
C GLY A 432 4.66 7.97 -15.58
N ILE A 433 3.60 7.15 -15.56
CA ILE A 433 2.22 7.63 -15.80
C ILE A 433 1.78 8.59 -14.68
N SER A 434 2.06 8.25 -13.42
CA SER A 434 1.65 9.05 -12.28
C SER A 434 2.34 10.42 -12.21
N TRP A 435 3.49 10.56 -12.87
CA TRP A 435 4.31 11.78 -12.87
C TRP A 435 4.07 12.64 -14.12
N SER A 436 3.38 12.12 -15.13
CA SER A 436 2.91 12.88 -16.29
C SER A 436 1.58 13.58 -15.95
N PRO A 437 1.33 14.84 -16.35
CA PRO A 437 2.14 15.75 -17.18
C PRO A 437 3.03 16.70 -16.35
N TYR A 438 3.24 16.41 -15.06
CA TYR A 438 3.96 17.32 -14.17
C TYR A 438 5.44 17.44 -14.53
N ASN A 439 6.00 18.64 -14.39
CA ASN A 439 7.41 18.85 -14.65
C ASN A 439 8.28 18.17 -13.57
N ILE A 440 9.54 17.89 -13.89
CA ILE A 440 10.49 17.25 -12.96
C ILE A 440 10.65 18.10 -11.68
N ALA A 441 10.60 19.43 -11.78
CA ALA A 441 10.72 20.33 -10.64
C ALA A 441 9.59 20.14 -9.60
N TYR A 442 8.40 19.68 -10.01
CA TYR A 442 7.28 19.39 -9.11
C TYR A 442 7.42 18.03 -8.40
N MET A 443 7.89 17.01 -9.12
CA MET A 443 7.96 15.64 -8.60
C MET A 443 9.26 15.36 -7.83
N TRP A 444 10.36 15.97 -8.23
CA TRP A 444 11.68 15.71 -7.64
C TRP A 444 11.79 16.03 -6.14
N PRO A 445 11.17 17.10 -5.61
CA PRO A 445 11.17 17.37 -4.17
C PRO A 445 10.55 16.25 -3.33
N ALA A 446 9.64 15.43 -3.87
CA ALA A 446 9.06 14.29 -3.16
C ALA A 446 9.99 13.07 -3.10
N VAL A 447 10.96 12.97 -4.03
CA VAL A 447 11.94 11.86 -4.07
C VAL A 447 12.87 11.90 -2.88
N ILE A 448 13.32 13.10 -2.47
CA ILE A 448 14.25 13.29 -1.35
C ILE A 448 13.69 12.75 -0.01
N PRO A 449 12.50 13.17 0.47
CA PRO A 449 11.92 12.63 1.70
C PRO A 449 11.55 11.15 1.56
N GLY A 450 11.14 10.71 0.36
CA GLY A 450 10.90 9.30 0.08
C GLY A 450 12.15 8.44 0.24
N TRP A 451 13.29 8.86 -0.32
CA TRP A 451 14.58 8.19 -0.18
C TRP A 451 15.08 8.24 1.27
N LEU A 452 14.99 9.40 1.92
CA LEU A 452 15.39 9.55 3.32
C LEU A 452 14.61 8.59 4.23
N SER A 453 13.29 8.46 4.03
CA SER A 453 12.47 7.54 4.80
C SER A 453 12.74 6.07 4.43
N MET A 454 12.56 5.71 3.16
CA MET A 454 12.50 4.30 2.72
C MET A 454 13.87 3.65 2.53
N VAL A 455 14.91 4.44 2.27
CA VAL A 455 16.29 3.93 2.11
C VAL A 455 17.09 4.21 3.36
N TYR A 456 17.28 5.47 3.74
CA TYR A 456 18.20 5.81 4.83
C TYR A 456 17.67 5.42 6.23
N LEU A 457 16.47 5.89 6.61
CA LEU A 457 15.92 5.64 7.94
C LEU A 457 15.57 4.17 8.15
N ARG A 458 14.94 3.53 7.16
CA ARG A 458 14.57 2.10 7.23
C ARG A 458 15.78 1.20 7.44
N GLN A 459 16.88 1.40 6.69
CA GLN A 459 18.06 0.53 6.78
C GLN A 459 18.86 0.70 8.07
N ARG A 460 18.87 1.91 8.65
CA ARG A 460 19.73 2.23 9.82
C ARG A 460 18.97 2.26 11.15
N TYR A 461 17.68 2.57 11.12
CA TYR A 461 16.87 2.80 12.31
C TYR A 461 15.47 2.17 12.14
N LEU A 462 15.44 0.84 11.93
CA LEU A 462 14.20 0.12 11.63
C LEU A 462 13.12 0.28 12.72
N ALA A 463 13.50 0.23 13.99
CA ALA A 463 12.58 0.44 15.12
C ALA A 463 11.98 1.87 15.16
N PHE A 464 12.78 2.88 14.85
CA PHE A 464 12.30 4.27 14.73
C PHE A 464 11.38 4.43 13.50
N TRP A 465 11.81 3.89 12.36
CA TRP A 465 11.07 3.97 11.11
C TRP A 465 9.71 3.27 11.22
N SER A 466 9.67 2.05 11.74
CA SER A 466 8.42 1.29 11.95
C SER A 466 7.45 2.02 12.88
N LYS A 467 7.97 2.65 13.96
CA LYS A 467 7.13 3.37 14.91
C LYS A 467 6.52 4.67 14.36
N TYR A 468 7.25 5.47 13.59
CA TYR A 468 6.84 6.83 13.24
C TYR A 468 6.55 7.08 11.75
N ASN A 469 7.08 6.28 10.81
CA ASN A 469 7.02 6.61 9.38
C ASN A 469 5.58 6.71 8.85
N TYR A 470 4.78 5.68 9.07
CA TYR A 470 3.40 5.66 8.58
C TYR A 470 2.50 6.65 9.35
N VAL A 471 2.81 6.91 10.62
CA VAL A 471 2.13 7.93 11.43
C VAL A 471 2.41 9.33 10.89
N LEU A 472 3.65 9.62 10.51
CA LEU A 472 4.04 10.87 9.87
C LEU A 472 3.28 11.06 8.55
N SER A 473 3.27 10.06 7.67
CA SER A 473 2.55 10.10 6.40
C SER A 473 1.06 10.39 6.58
N ALA A 474 0.42 9.73 7.55
CA ALA A 474 -0.98 9.95 7.89
C ALA A 474 -1.23 11.37 8.43
N ALA A 475 -0.36 11.88 9.30
CA ALA A 475 -0.46 13.23 9.86
C ALA A 475 -0.35 14.31 8.79
N LEU A 476 0.65 14.21 7.89
CA LEU A 476 0.84 15.16 6.79
C LEU A 476 -0.34 15.18 5.84
N SER A 477 -0.83 14.00 5.42
CA SER A 477 -1.96 13.89 4.49
C SER A 477 -3.26 14.45 5.07
N THR A 478 -3.51 14.19 6.36
CA THR A 478 -4.72 14.67 7.04
C THR A 478 -4.66 16.18 7.28
N ALA A 479 -3.50 16.72 7.64
CA ALA A 479 -3.29 18.15 7.84
C ALA A 479 -3.55 18.95 6.55
N ILE A 480 -2.98 18.52 5.42
CA ILE A 480 -3.21 19.16 4.11
C ILE A 480 -4.69 19.19 3.76
N ALA A 481 -5.40 18.06 3.91
CA ALA A 481 -6.80 17.96 3.55
C ALA A 481 -7.70 18.89 4.39
N ILE A 482 -7.48 18.95 5.71
CA ILE A 482 -8.25 19.81 6.60
C ILE A 482 -7.88 21.28 6.36
N ALA A 483 -6.60 21.60 6.20
CA ALA A 483 -6.15 22.96 5.93
C ALA A 483 -6.74 23.51 4.63
N ALA A 484 -6.77 22.71 3.55
CA ALA A 484 -7.38 23.11 2.28
C ALA A 484 -8.87 23.45 2.40
N VAL A 485 -9.64 22.69 3.18
CA VAL A 485 -11.06 22.99 3.44
C VAL A 485 -11.21 24.28 4.24
N VAL A 486 -10.41 24.47 5.28
CA VAL A 486 -10.43 25.68 6.11
C VAL A 486 -10.07 26.91 5.27
N ILE A 487 -8.99 26.85 4.48
CA ILE A 487 -8.56 27.94 3.60
C ILE A 487 -9.66 28.30 2.59
N PHE A 488 -10.31 27.29 2.01
CA PHE A 488 -11.40 27.53 1.08
C PHE A 488 -12.53 28.35 1.71
N PHE A 489 -13.06 27.91 2.85
CA PHE A 489 -14.19 28.60 3.49
C PHE A 489 -13.79 29.92 4.13
N ALA A 490 -12.58 30.04 4.68
CA ALA A 490 -12.12 31.24 5.38
C ALA A 490 -11.63 32.35 4.44
N VAL A 491 -11.05 32.01 3.28
CA VAL A 491 -10.38 32.98 2.39
C VAL A 491 -10.97 32.96 0.98
N SER A 492 -10.86 31.82 0.27
CA SER A 492 -11.23 31.76 -1.15
C SER A 492 -12.72 32.01 -1.39
N TYR A 493 -13.58 31.52 -0.50
CA TYR A 493 -15.03 31.68 -0.60
C TYR A 493 -15.48 33.14 -0.46
N HIS A 494 -14.72 33.94 0.29
CA HIS A 494 -14.99 35.36 0.49
C HIS A 494 -14.33 36.27 -0.57
N GLY A 495 -13.67 35.69 -1.58
CA GLY A 495 -13.07 36.44 -2.69
C GLY A 495 -11.80 37.21 -2.31
N PHE A 496 -11.15 36.87 -1.19
CA PHE A 496 -9.87 37.48 -0.82
C PHE A 496 -8.73 36.86 -1.62
N GLU A 497 -8.08 37.66 -2.46
CA GLU A 497 -6.88 37.30 -3.20
C GLU A 497 -5.67 38.09 -2.65
N VAL A 498 -4.67 37.39 -2.12
CA VAL A 498 -3.44 38.02 -1.62
C VAL A 498 -2.47 38.20 -2.77
N ASN A 499 -2.15 39.43 -3.17
CA ASN A 499 -1.22 39.68 -4.25
C ASN A 499 0.24 39.59 -3.78
N TRP A 500 1.03 38.62 -4.27
CA TRP A 500 2.46 38.44 -3.92
C TRP A 500 3.28 37.82 -5.06
N TRP A 501 4.62 37.79 -4.94
CA TRP A 501 5.57 37.37 -5.99
C TRP A 501 5.19 36.04 -6.68
N GLY A 502 4.80 34.99 -5.93
CA GLY A 502 4.49 33.70 -6.53
C GLY A 502 3.10 33.62 -7.17
N ASN A 503 2.19 34.56 -6.90
CA ASN A 503 0.98 34.68 -7.70
C ASN A 503 1.26 35.25 -9.10
N HIS A 504 2.42 35.89 -9.29
CA HIS A 504 2.88 36.44 -10.57
C HIS A 504 4.04 35.67 -11.20
N SER A 505 4.55 34.61 -10.56
CA SER A 505 5.65 33.82 -11.11
C SER A 505 5.26 33.02 -12.36
N GLU A 506 3.95 32.94 -12.66
CA GLU A 506 3.41 32.35 -13.89
C GLU A 506 3.24 33.35 -15.05
N LYS A 507 3.97 34.48 -15.08
CA LYS A 507 4.01 35.35 -16.28
C LYS A 507 4.77 34.73 -17.48
N GLY A 508 4.62 33.42 -17.68
CA GLY A 508 5.09 32.68 -18.84
C GLY A 508 3.93 32.26 -19.74
N CYS A 509 4.20 31.24 -20.56
CA CYS A 509 3.27 30.74 -21.58
C CYS A 509 2.02 30.03 -21.06
N GLU A 510 2.01 29.70 -19.77
CA GLU A 510 0.91 29.03 -19.07
C GLU A 510 -0.21 30.02 -18.69
N ALA A 511 0.13 31.26 -18.28
CA ALA A 511 -0.86 32.30 -17.97
C ALA A 511 -1.24 33.16 -19.19
N THR A 512 -0.32 33.29 -20.16
CA THR A 512 -0.56 34.03 -21.40
C THR A 512 -0.22 33.13 -22.57
N ALA A 513 -1.18 32.84 -23.45
CA ALA A 513 -0.99 31.90 -24.56
C ALA A 513 0.23 32.27 -25.43
N CYS A 514 1.37 31.60 -25.23
CA CYS A 514 2.51 31.68 -26.14
C CYS A 514 2.26 30.73 -27.29
N THR A 515 1.47 31.19 -28.26
CA THR A 515 1.26 30.39 -29.44
C THR A 515 2.57 30.34 -30.23
N ARG A 516 3.10 29.13 -30.47
CA ARG A 516 4.27 28.92 -31.34
C ARG A 516 4.02 29.48 -32.75
N LEU A 517 2.76 29.45 -33.19
CA LEU A 517 2.28 30.01 -34.45
C LEU A 517 1.18 31.05 -34.16
N LYS A 518 1.23 32.19 -34.84
CA LYS A 518 0.19 33.22 -34.77
C LYS A 518 -0.56 33.24 -36.10
N LEU A 519 -1.88 33.24 -36.03
CA LEU A 519 -2.71 33.41 -37.23
C LEU A 519 -2.60 34.86 -37.72
N PRO A 520 -2.56 35.09 -39.04
CA PRO A 520 -2.79 36.41 -39.63
C PRO A 520 -4.11 37.02 -39.15
N LYS A 521 -4.21 38.36 -39.13
CA LYS A 521 -5.44 39.06 -38.74
C LYS A 521 -6.62 38.58 -39.61
N GLY A 522 -7.64 38.02 -38.97
CA GLY A 522 -8.87 37.56 -39.63
C GLY A 522 -8.91 36.07 -40.00
N GLU A 523 -7.81 35.35 -39.82
CA GLU A 523 -7.80 33.88 -39.94
C GLU A 523 -8.18 33.20 -38.62
N TYR A 524 -8.82 32.04 -38.70
CA TYR A 524 -9.21 31.22 -37.56
C TYR A 524 -9.07 29.75 -37.92
N PHE A 525 -8.87 28.93 -36.88
CA PHE A 525 -8.86 27.47 -37.05
C PHE A 525 -10.29 26.94 -37.21
N GLY A 526 -10.56 26.24 -38.31
CA GLY A 526 -11.80 25.51 -38.55
C GLY A 526 -12.64 26.01 -39.73
N PRO A 527 -13.77 25.34 -40.03
CA PRO A 527 -14.71 25.76 -41.07
C PRO A 527 -15.25 27.15 -40.78
N ARG A 528 -15.58 27.89 -41.85
CA ARG A 528 -16.05 29.25 -41.68
C ARG A 528 -17.35 29.32 -40.86
N VAL A 529 -17.51 30.36 -40.05
CA VAL A 529 -18.77 30.63 -39.34
C VAL A 529 -19.90 30.65 -40.38
N GLY A 530 -20.86 29.71 -40.27
CA GLY A 530 -21.95 29.52 -41.24
C GLY A 530 -21.76 28.37 -42.25
N THR A 531 -20.64 27.64 -42.22
CA THR A 531 -20.38 26.44 -43.07
C THR A 531 -20.46 25.12 -42.30
N TYR A 532 -20.91 25.14 -41.04
CA TYR A 532 -21.19 23.91 -40.31
C TYR A 532 -22.42 23.25 -40.95
N ALA A 533 -22.29 22.02 -41.43
CA ALA A 533 -23.42 21.24 -41.93
C ALA A 533 -24.50 21.16 -40.83
N GLY A 534 -25.74 21.53 -41.21
CA GLY A 534 -26.92 21.41 -40.36
C GLY A 534 -27.37 19.97 -40.14
#